data_AF-A0A3B3XBZ2-F1
#
_entry.id   AF-A0A3B3XBZ2-F1
#
_cell.length_a   1.000
_cell.length_b   1.000
_cell.length_c   1.000
_cell.angle_alpha   90.00
_cell.angle_beta   90.00
_cell.angle_gamma   90.00
#
_symmetry.space_group_name_H-M   'P 1'
#
loop_
_entity.id
_entity.type
_entity.pdbx_description
1 polymer ?
#
loop_
_entity_poly.entity_id
_entity_poly.type
_entity_poly.pdbx_seq_one_letter_code
_entity_poly.pdbx_strand_id
1 'polypeptide(L)'
;MGDIRQSLLPRDVLSAAKELLYHLDIYICNMVQSGRQPPQVDSKTLDLIEEFILHTPKDRNSPRMSALQELQLLEIMCSCFQEQSRDTVRQLMFSALFNLQGNQADESRMALLSKLVSMAVAVGRVPILECAATWLQRTHRVYCVRLAQVLVDDYCSMVPGSGPTLHNIHSASPRFCCQFITAVTTLYDLTS
;
A
#
# COMPACT_ATOMS: atom_id res chain seq x y z
N MET A 1 6.65 -21.12 -2.61
CA MET A 1 5.32 -20.48 -2.63
C MET A 1 4.16 -21.43 -2.88
N GLY A 2 4.31 -22.55 -3.62
CA GLY A 2 3.21 -23.52 -3.81
C GLY A 2 2.62 -24.07 -2.50
N ASP A 3 3.49 -24.40 -1.54
CA ASP A 3 3.09 -24.88 -0.21
C ASP A 3 2.41 -23.80 0.64
N ILE A 4 2.80 -22.52 0.45
CA ILE A 4 2.22 -21.38 1.17
C ILE A 4 0.77 -21.19 0.74
N ARG A 5 0.45 -21.31 -0.55
CA ARG A 5 -0.95 -21.23 -1.00
C ARG A 5 -1.84 -22.22 -0.24
N GLN A 6 -1.39 -23.47 -0.09
CA GLN A 6 -2.16 -24.53 0.59
C GLN A 6 -2.30 -24.27 2.09
N SER A 7 -1.33 -23.63 2.74
CA SER A 7 -1.43 -23.25 4.15
C SER A 7 -2.33 -22.03 4.41
N LEU A 8 -2.56 -21.20 3.39
CA LEU A 8 -3.41 -20.01 3.45
C LEU A 8 -4.90 -20.30 3.20
N LEU A 9 -5.21 -21.22 2.28
CA LEU A 9 -6.59 -21.58 1.90
C LEU A 9 -7.54 -21.93 3.07
N PRO A 10 -7.14 -22.69 4.10
CA PRO A 10 -8.06 -23.06 5.18
C PRO A 10 -8.27 -21.94 6.23
N ARG A 11 -7.55 -20.82 6.12
CA ARG A 11 -7.57 -19.75 7.14
C ARG A 11 -8.70 -18.76 6.86
N ASP A 12 -9.12 -18.05 7.90
CA ASP A 12 -9.94 -16.86 7.69
C ASP A 12 -9.13 -15.79 6.95
N VAL A 13 -9.86 -14.86 6.32
CA VAL A 13 -9.34 -13.83 5.44
C VAL A 13 -8.18 -13.03 6.07
N LEU A 14 -8.33 -12.60 7.33
CA LEU A 14 -7.34 -11.74 7.98
C LEU A 14 -6.13 -12.54 8.45
N SER A 15 -6.34 -13.75 8.94
CA SER A 15 -5.24 -14.65 9.29
C SER A 15 -4.42 -15.05 8.06
N ALA A 16 -5.06 -15.28 6.91
CA ALA A 16 -4.37 -15.55 5.64
C ALA A 16 -3.55 -14.34 5.19
N ALA A 17 -4.13 -13.14 5.22
CA ALA A 17 -3.43 -11.90 4.86
C ALA A 17 -2.21 -11.65 5.76
N LYS A 18 -2.37 -11.79 7.08
CA LYS A 18 -1.29 -11.61 8.06
C LYS A 18 -0.15 -12.62 7.83
N GLU A 19 -0.47 -13.89 7.61
CA GLU A 19 0.52 -14.94 7.35
C GLU A 19 1.24 -14.70 6.01
N LEU A 20 0.54 -14.26 4.97
CA LEU A 20 1.15 -13.92 3.69
C LEU A 20 2.11 -12.74 3.82
N LEU A 21 1.73 -11.68 4.55
CA LEU A 21 2.61 -10.53 4.81
C LEU A 21 3.86 -10.95 5.58
N TYR A 22 3.72 -11.84 6.58
CA TYR A 22 4.84 -12.39 7.33
C TYR A 22 5.79 -13.21 6.45
N HIS A 23 5.28 -14.09 5.60
CA HIS A 23 6.11 -14.84 4.66
C HIS A 23 6.76 -13.96 3.60
N LEU A 24 6.06 -12.92 3.14
CA LEU A 24 6.62 -11.93 2.20
C LEU A 24 7.78 -11.17 2.83
N ASP A 25 7.64 -10.77 4.10
CA ASP A 25 8.71 -10.12 4.87
C ASP A 25 9.96 -11.01 4.98
N ILE A 26 9.78 -12.27 5.40
CA ILE A 26 10.89 -13.24 5.48
C ILE A 26 11.55 -13.43 4.12
N TYR A 27 10.75 -13.62 3.08
CA TYR A 27 11.23 -13.82 1.72
C TYR A 27 12.10 -12.65 1.27
N ILE A 28 11.62 -11.41 1.42
CA ILE A 28 12.36 -10.20 1.04
C ILE A 28 13.58 -10.01 1.94
N CYS A 29 13.47 -10.23 3.25
CA CYS A 29 14.60 -10.16 4.17
C CYS A 29 15.76 -11.06 3.72
N ASN A 30 15.46 -12.31 3.40
CA ASN A 30 16.42 -13.29 2.90
C ASN A 30 16.99 -12.87 1.53
N MET A 31 16.16 -12.34 0.64
CA MET A 31 16.64 -11.80 -0.64
C MET A 31 17.64 -10.67 -0.44
N VAL A 32 17.33 -9.66 0.38
CA VAL A 32 18.24 -8.54 0.62
C VAL A 32 19.55 -9.00 1.27
N GLN A 33 19.50 -9.99 2.18
CA GLN A 33 20.71 -10.56 2.80
C GLN A 33 21.59 -11.34 1.81
N SER A 34 20.98 -12.00 0.82
CA SER A 34 21.71 -12.81 -0.17
C SER A 34 22.51 -11.99 -1.19
N GLY A 35 22.37 -10.65 -1.20
CA GLY A 35 23.11 -9.76 -2.11
C GLY A 35 22.76 -9.92 -3.60
N ARG A 36 21.80 -10.78 -3.94
CA ARG A 36 21.25 -10.87 -5.30
C ARG A 36 20.54 -9.55 -5.59
N GLN A 37 20.90 -8.88 -6.69
CA GLN A 37 20.17 -7.71 -7.23
C GLN A 37 18.67 -7.99 -7.14
N PRO A 38 17.82 -7.00 -6.78
CA PRO A 38 16.41 -7.26 -6.54
C PRO A 38 15.77 -7.79 -7.83
N PRO A 39 15.41 -9.09 -7.92
CA PRO A 39 14.49 -9.49 -8.96
C PRO A 39 13.13 -8.92 -8.56
N GLN A 40 12.32 -8.53 -9.53
CA GLN A 40 10.91 -8.29 -9.26
C GLN A 40 10.34 -9.54 -8.58
N VAL A 41 9.43 -9.33 -7.62
CA VAL A 41 8.73 -10.41 -6.95
C VAL A 41 8.09 -11.31 -8.01
N ASP A 42 8.28 -12.63 -7.87
CA ASP A 42 7.85 -13.56 -8.91
C ASP A 42 6.33 -13.57 -9.12
N SER A 43 5.89 -13.96 -10.31
CA SER A 43 4.45 -14.00 -10.65
C SER A 43 3.63 -14.80 -9.65
N LYS A 44 4.20 -15.88 -9.10
CA LYS A 44 3.52 -16.73 -8.11
C LYS A 44 3.23 -15.99 -6.81
N THR A 45 4.15 -15.14 -6.36
CA THR A 45 3.94 -14.30 -5.18
C THR A 45 2.94 -13.19 -5.47
N LEU A 46 2.98 -12.60 -6.67
CA LEU A 46 1.99 -11.61 -7.10
C LEU A 46 0.57 -12.21 -7.11
N ASP A 47 0.39 -13.43 -7.62
CA ASP A 47 -0.90 -14.13 -7.62
C ASP A 47 -1.45 -14.33 -6.20
N LEU A 48 -0.58 -14.58 -5.21
CA LEU A 48 -0.96 -14.70 -3.81
C LEU A 48 -1.37 -13.36 -3.22
N ILE A 49 -0.66 -12.27 -3.54
CA ILE A 49 -1.02 -10.91 -3.10
C ILE A 49 -2.39 -10.53 -3.67
N GLU A 50 -2.62 -10.81 -4.96
CA GLU A 50 -3.90 -10.51 -5.62
C GLU A 50 -5.07 -11.25 -4.98
N GLU A 51 -4.84 -12.49 -4.55
CA GLU A 51 -5.87 -13.32 -3.96
C GLU A 51 -6.13 -13.00 -2.47
N PHE A 52 -5.09 -12.91 -1.66
CA PHE A 52 -5.22 -12.86 -0.19
C PHE A 52 -5.06 -11.47 0.42
N ILE A 53 -4.54 -10.49 -0.33
CA ILE A 53 -4.43 -9.09 0.14
C ILE A 53 -5.41 -8.20 -0.60
N LEU A 54 -5.38 -8.23 -1.93
CA LEU A 54 -6.21 -7.36 -2.77
C LEU A 54 -7.62 -7.88 -2.94
N HIS A 55 -7.85 -9.17 -2.63
CA HIS A 55 -9.14 -9.83 -2.77
C HIS A 55 -9.75 -9.61 -4.15
N THR A 56 -8.90 -9.63 -5.19
CA THR A 56 -9.34 -9.44 -6.57
C THR A 56 -10.31 -10.59 -6.89
N PRO A 57 -11.58 -10.29 -7.18
CA PRO A 57 -12.59 -11.33 -7.35
C PRO A 57 -12.24 -12.18 -8.57
N LYS A 58 -11.86 -13.43 -8.33
CA LYS A 58 -11.62 -14.41 -9.40
C LYS A 58 -12.93 -14.91 -10.00
N ASP A 59 -13.99 -14.95 -9.18
CA ASP A 59 -15.35 -15.29 -9.57
C ASP A 59 -16.36 -14.27 -9.07
N ARG A 60 -17.49 -14.14 -9.77
CA ARG A 60 -18.58 -13.21 -9.43
C ARG A 60 -19.22 -13.48 -8.06
N ASN A 61 -18.99 -14.67 -7.51
CA ASN A 61 -19.54 -15.14 -6.24
C ASN A 61 -18.51 -15.15 -5.09
N SER A 62 -17.28 -14.69 -5.31
CA SER A 62 -16.30 -14.60 -4.22
C SER A 62 -16.78 -13.58 -3.18
N PRO A 63 -16.86 -13.95 -1.88
CA PRO A 63 -17.30 -13.05 -0.84
C PRO A 63 -16.32 -11.87 -0.74
N ARG A 64 -16.87 -10.65 -0.81
CA ARG A 64 -16.08 -9.43 -0.61
C ARG A 64 -15.77 -9.25 0.87
N MET A 65 -14.60 -8.72 1.16
CA MET A 65 -14.23 -8.32 2.51
C MET A 65 -15.21 -7.25 3.02
N SER A 66 -15.67 -7.39 4.26
CA SER A 66 -16.51 -6.37 4.92
C SER A 66 -15.68 -5.11 5.25
N ALA A 67 -16.35 -3.97 5.45
CA ALA A 67 -15.66 -2.72 5.82
C ALA A 67 -14.85 -2.86 7.13
N LEU A 68 -15.36 -3.61 8.12
CA LEU A 68 -14.64 -3.89 9.36
C LEU A 68 -13.37 -4.70 9.10
N GLN A 69 -13.47 -5.77 8.30
CA GLN A 69 -12.30 -6.57 7.94
C GLN A 69 -11.30 -5.76 7.13
N GLU A 70 -11.76 -4.88 6.25
CA GLU A 70 -10.88 -3.99 5.49
C GLU A 70 -10.09 -3.06 6.42
N LEU A 71 -10.75 -2.45 7.40
CA LEU A 71 -10.08 -1.63 8.41
C LEU A 71 -9.05 -2.46 9.20
N GLN A 72 -9.40 -3.68 9.62
CA GLN A 72 -8.49 -4.57 10.33
C GLN A 72 -7.28 -4.98 9.46
N LEU A 73 -7.48 -5.20 8.15
CA LEU A 73 -6.37 -5.46 7.22
C LEU A 73 -5.43 -4.26 7.15
N LEU A 74 -5.96 -3.03 7.03
CA LEU A 74 -5.15 -1.81 7.03
C LEU A 74 -4.34 -1.68 8.33
N GLU A 75 -4.94 -1.99 9.49
CA GLU A 75 -4.24 -1.99 10.78
C GLU A 75 -3.10 -3.02 10.82
N ILE A 76 -3.35 -4.24 10.33
CA ILE A 76 -2.33 -5.30 10.21
C ILE A 76 -1.18 -4.82 9.32
N MET A 77 -1.48 -4.21 8.17
CA MET A 77 -0.46 -3.67 7.27
C MET A 77 0.34 -2.55 7.94
N CYS A 78 -0.33 -1.61 8.61
CA CYS A 78 0.34 -0.56 9.37
C CYS A 78 1.30 -1.12 10.43
N SER A 79 0.88 -2.10 11.21
CA SER A 79 1.74 -2.76 12.19
C SER A 79 2.92 -3.46 11.52
N CYS A 80 2.69 -4.18 10.42
CA CYS A 80 3.74 -4.86 9.66
C CYS A 80 4.82 -3.89 9.16
N PHE A 81 4.44 -2.77 8.54
CA PHE A 81 5.39 -1.74 8.10
C PHE A 81 6.08 -1.02 9.27
N GLN A 82 5.39 -0.85 10.40
CA GLN A 82 5.96 -0.21 11.59
C GLN A 82 7.00 -1.09 12.28
N GLU A 83 6.79 -2.41 12.30
CA GLU A 83 7.67 -3.39 12.95
C GLU A 83 8.93 -3.70 12.13
N GLN A 84 8.86 -3.62 10.80
CA GLN A 84 10.02 -3.88 9.94
C GLN A 84 11.08 -2.78 10.08
N SER A 85 12.21 -3.08 10.69
CA SER A 85 13.28 -2.11 10.96
C SER A 85 14.06 -1.67 9.72
N ARG A 86 14.15 -2.51 8.68
CA ARG A 86 14.98 -2.27 7.49
C ARG A 86 14.21 -1.50 6.43
N ASP A 87 14.59 -0.24 6.18
CA ASP A 87 13.96 0.62 5.16
C ASP A 87 13.88 -0.06 3.78
N THR A 88 14.96 -0.71 3.33
CA THR A 88 14.99 -1.43 2.04
C THR A 88 13.93 -2.54 1.97
N VAL A 89 13.71 -3.27 3.06
CA VAL A 89 12.71 -4.35 3.10
C VAL A 89 11.31 -3.74 3.00
N ARG A 90 11.02 -2.67 3.75
CA ARG A 90 9.75 -1.94 3.64
C ARG A 90 9.48 -1.48 2.21
N GLN A 91 10.47 -0.84 1.57
CA GLN A 91 10.31 -0.35 0.20
C GLN A 91 10.02 -1.48 -0.80
N LEU A 92 10.70 -2.62 -0.66
CA LEU A 92 10.46 -3.79 -1.50
C LEU A 92 9.11 -4.46 -1.23
N MET A 93 8.68 -4.55 0.03
CA MET A 93 7.34 -5.03 0.38
C MET A 93 6.27 -4.12 -0.20
N PHE A 94 6.42 -2.80 -0.05
CA PHE A 94 5.50 -1.82 -0.60
C PHE A 94 5.42 -1.92 -2.13
N SER A 95 6.57 -2.07 -2.79
CA SER A 95 6.63 -2.31 -4.24
C SER A 95 5.92 -3.60 -4.65
N ALA A 96 6.14 -4.71 -3.93
CA ALA A 96 5.45 -5.97 -4.21
C ALA A 96 3.92 -5.86 -4.11
N LEU A 97 3.43 -5.04 -3.17
CA LEU A 97 2.01 -4.84 -2.91
C LEU A 97 1.37 -3.86 -3.90
N PHE A 98 2.06 -2.80 -4.31
CA PHE A 98 1.44 -1.65 -4.96
C PHE A 98 2.08 -1.23 -6.29
N ASN A 99 3.11 -1.93 -6.78
CA ASN A 99 3.62 -1.67 -8.11
C ASN A 99 2.59 -2.13 -9.16
N LEU A 100 2.23 -1.21 -10.06
CA LEU A 100 1.19 -1.45 -11.06
C LEU A 100 1.71 -2.35 -12.17
N GLN A 101 0.89 -3.33 -12.56
CA GLN A 101 1.26 -4.38 -13.51
C GLN A 101 0.63 -4.19 -14.90
N GLY A 102 -0.24 -3.20 -15.06
CA GLY A 102 -1.07 -3.01 -16.27
C GLY A 102 -2.18 -4.05 -16.40
N ASN A 103 -2.62 -4.65 -15.28
CA ASN A 103 -3.62 -5.71 -15.24
C ASN A 103 -4.88 -5.26 -14.46
N GLN A 104 -5.92 -6.11 -14.43
CA GLN A 104 -7.19 -5.79 -13.76
C GLN A 104 -7.06 -5.64 -12.24
N ALA A 105 -6.00 -6.19 -11.62
CA ALA A 105 -5.77 -6.05 -10.18
C ALA A 105 -5.27 -4.67 -9.79
N ASP A 106 -4.81 -3.84 -10.74
CA ASP A 106 -4.31 -2.49 -10.48
C ASP A 106 -5.38 -1.58 -9.87
N GLU A 107 -6.66 -1.77 -10.19
CA GLU A 107 -7.75 -1.03 -9.55
C GLU A 107 -7.88 -1.39 -8.07
N SER A 108 -7.81 -2.69 -7.73
CA SER A 108 -7.78 -3.13 -6.33
C SER A 108 -6.51 -2.65 -5.60
N ARG A 109 -5.35 -2.64 -6.28
CA ARG A 109 -4.08 -2.09 -5.74
C ARG A 109 -4.23 -0.62 -5.41
N MET A 110 -4.75 0.18 -6.35
CA MET A 110 -4.95 1.61 -6.15
C MET A 110 -5.96 1.89 -5.03
N ALA A 111 -7.04 1.13 -4.95
CA ALA A 111 -8.03 1.26 -3.88
C ALA A 111 -7.42 0.99 -2.50
N LEU A 112 -6.70 -0.13 -2.35
CA LEU A 112 -6.05 -0.48 -1.08
C LEU A 112 -4.93 0.50 -0.72
N LEU A 113 -4.10 0.89 -1.71
CA LEU A 113 -3.04 1.88 -1.55
C LEU A 113 -3.60 3.20 -1.00
N SER A 114 -4.68 3.70 -1.61
CA SER A 114 -5.27 4.99 -1.21
C SER A 114 -5.79 4.95 0.21
N LYS A 115 -6.48 3.87 0.60
CA LYS A 115 -6.96 3.67 1.98
C LYS A 115 -5.82 3.54 2.98
N LEU A 116 -4.77 2.80 2.63
CA LEU A 116 -3.59 2.62 3.51
C LEU A 116 -2.85 3.94 3.72
N VAL A 117 -2.61 4.71 2.66
CA VAL A 117 -1.92 6.00 2.75
C VAL A 117 -2.79 7.01 3.49
N SER A 118 -4.11 7.05 3.23
CA SER A 118 -5.05 7.87 4.00
C SER A 118 -4.98 7.52 5.49
N MET A 119 -5.14 6.24 5.86
CA MET A 119 -5.03 5.85 7.27
C MET A 119 -3.65 6.19 7.88
N ALA A 120 -2.56 6.02 7.12
CA ALA A 120 -1.22 6.38 7.56
C ALA A 120 -1.05 7.88 7.82
N VAL A 121 -1.72 8.75 7.04
CA VAL A 121 -1.79 10.19 7.30
C VAL A 121 -2.59 10.45 8.58
N ALA A 122 -3.77 9.84 8.73
CA ALA A 122 -4.64 10.04 9.88
C ALA A 122 -3.95 9.69 11.21
N VAL A 123 -3.22 8.58 11.26
CA VAL A 123 -2.63 8.05 12.50
C VAL A 123 -1.10 8.19 12.57
N GLY A 124 -0.49 8.92 11.64
CA GLY A 124 0.94 9.28 11.66
C GLY A 124 1.92 8.11 11.44
N ARG A 125 1.61 7.17 10.53
CA ARG A 125 2.50 6.02 10.21
C ARG A 125 3.59 6.40 9.22
N VAL A 126 4.64 7.06 9.72
CA VAL A 126 5.80 7.53 8.92
C VAL A 126 6.41 6.45 8.00
N PRO A 127 6.62 5.19 8.43
CA PRO A 127 7.20 4.17 7.54
C PRO A 127 6.43 3.94 6.24
N ILE A 128 5.09 4.02 6.29
CA ILE A 128 4.23 3.91 5.11
C ILE A 128 4.33 5.17 4.24
N LEU A 129 4.32 6.36 4.87
CA LEU A 129 4.44 7.63 4.15
C LEU A 129 5.75 7.71 3.35
N GLU A 130 6.87 7.25 3.92
CA GLU A 130 8.17 7.18 3.21
C GLU A 130 8.15 6.21 2.01
N CYS A 131 7.44 5.09 2.14
CA CYS A 131 7.24 4.16 1.01
C CYS A 131 6.35 4.77 -0.07
N ALA A 132 5.24 5.41 0.33
CA ALA A 132 4.34 6.10 -0.57
C ALA A 132 5.01 7.27 -1.29
N ALA A 133 5.91 8.01 -0.63
CA ALA A 133 6.72 9.05 -1.25
C ALA A 133 7.59 8.49 -2.38
N THR A 134 8.24 7.35 -2.13
CA THR A 134 9.09 6.68 -3.11
C THR A 134 8.28 6.11 -4.27
N TRP A 135 7.09 5.59 -3.98
CA TRP A 135 6.14 5.14 -4.99
C TRP A 135 5.66 6.30 -5.87
N LEU A 136 5.24 7.43 -5.28
CA LEU A 136 4.81 8.63 -6.00
C LEU A 136 5.90 9.17 -6.93
N GLN A 137 7.16 9.13 -6.49
CA GLN A 137 8.30 9.59 -7.30
C GLN A 137 8.55 8.73 -8.54
N ARG A 138 8.24 7.43 -8.48
CA ARG A 138 8.57 6.44 -9.54
C ARG A 138 7.38 6.05 -10.40
N THR A 139 6.19 6.52 -10.05
CA THR A 139 4.95 6.12 -10.71
C THR A 139 4.54 7.15 -11.76
N HIS A 140 3.85 6.69 -12.81
CA HIS A 140 3.31 7.56 -13.83
C HIS A 140 2.32 8.58 -13.24
N ARG A 141 2.41 9.84 -13.70
CA ARG A 141 1.68 11.00 -13.15
C ARG A 141 0.19 10.79 -12.92
N VAL A 142 -0.48 10.04 -13.80
CA VAL A 142 -1.92 9.78 -13.74
C VAL A 142 -2.30 9.08 -12.43
N TYR A 143 -1.49 8.12 -11.97
CA TYR A 143 -1.78 7.41 -10.72
C TYR A 143 -1.41 8.22 -9.49
N CYS A 144 -0.38 9.07 -9.59
CA CYS A 144 -0.05 10.04 -8.53
C CYS A 144 -1.21 11.00 -8.28
N VAL A 145 -1.80 11.53 -9.36
CA VAL A 145 -2.99 12.40 -9.31
C VAL A 145 -4.19 11.66 -8.73
N ARG A 146 -4.42 10.40 -9.11
CA ARG A 146 -5.51 9.57 -8.52
C ARG A 146 -5.37 9.41 -7.01
N LEU A 147 -4.17 9.09 -6.52
CA LEU A 147 -3.93 8.99 -5.07
C LEU A 147 -4.13 10.35 -4.39
N ALA A 148 -3.63 11.43 -5.01
CA ALA A 148 -3.77 12.77 -4.46
C ALA A 148 -5.25 13.21 -4.36
N GLN A 149 -6.06 12.93 -5.38
CA GLN A 149 -7.49 13.21 -5.37
C GLN A 149 -8.19 12.56 -4.17
N VAL A 150 -7.94 11.27 -3.92
CA VAL A 150 -8.54 10.57 -2.77
C VAL A 150 -8.17 11.24 -1.45
N LEU A 151 -6.90 11.59 -1.25
CA LEU A 151 -6.45 12.23 -0.02
C LEU A 151 -7.03 13.65 0.12
N VAL A 152 -7.15 14.40 -0.96
CA VAL A 152 -7.80 15.71 -0.95
C VAL A 152 -9.28 15.57 -0.61
N ASP A 153 -9.97 14.57 -1.15
CA ASP A 153 -11.37 14.33 -0.80
C ASP A 153 -11.52 13.95 0.67
N ASP A 154 -10.68 13.05 1.18
CA ASP A 154 -10.69 12.60 2.58
C ASP A 154 -10.44 13.75 3.55
N TYR A 155 -9.40 14.55 3.31
CA TYR A 155 -8.98 15.56 4.27
C TYR A 155 -9.57 16.94 3.97
N CYS A 156 -9.57 17.41 2.74
CA CYS A 156 -10.00 18.78 2.44
C CYS A 156 -11.51 18.90 2.24
N SER A 157 -12.16 17.87 1.68
CA SER A 157 -13.59 17.93 1.32
C SER A 157 -14.51 17.31 2.37
N MET A 158 -14.15 16.15 2.93
CA MET A 158 -15.04 15.36 3.79
C MET A 158 -14.86 15.62 5.30
N VAL A 159 -13.65 15.96 5.75
CA VAL A 159 -13.34 16.12 7.19
C VAL A 159 -13.10 17.58 7.55
N PRO A 160 -14.08 18.29 8.15
CA PRO A 160 -13.84 19.65 8.66
C PRO A 160 -12.75 19.64 9.74
N GLY A 161 -11.78 20.56 9.64
CA GLY A 161 -10.71 20.69 10.63
C GLY A 161 -9.56 19.70 10.48
N SER A 162 -9.40 19.05 9.33
CA SER A 162 -8.24 18.20 8.97
C SER A 162 -6.92 18.94 8.75
N GLY A 163 -6.95 20.27 8.68
CA GLY A 163 -5.78 21.12 8.43
C GLY A 163 -4.56 20.78 9.32
N PRO A 164 -4.73 20.57 10.64
CA PRO A 164 -3.65 20.13 11.52
C PRO A 164 -3.08 18.75 11.15
N THR A 165 -3.93 17.80 10.74
CA THR A 165 -3.48 16.46 10.30
C THR A 165 -2.58 16.57 9.07
N LEU A 166 -2.99 17.35 8.07
CA LEU A 166 -2.17 17.59 6.87
C LEU A 166 -0.88 18.38 7.21
N HIS A 167 -0.97 19.36 8.09
CA HIS A 167 0.20 20.13 8.54
C HIS A 167 1.24 19.25 9.23
N ASN A 168 0.81 18.28 10.05
CA ASN A 168 1.70 17.35 10.73
C ASN A 168 2.51 16.47 9.76
N ILE A 169 2.01 16.23 8.54
CA ILE A 169 2.74 15.47 7.51
C ILE A 169 4.08 16.13 7.19
N HIS A 170 4.12 17.45 7.06
CA HIS A 170 5.35 18.18 6.74
C HIS A 170 6.47 17.86 7.74
N SER A 171 6.14 17.83 9.03
CA SER A 171 7.12 17.52 10.09
C SER A 171 7.42 16.03 10.19
N ALA A 172 6.43 15.16 9.97
CA ALA A 172 6.56 13.72 10.15
C ALA A 172 7.23 13.01 8.96
N SER A 173 6.87 13.38 7.73
CA SER A 173 7.46 12.87 6.48
C SER A 173 7.55 14.00 5.43
N PRO A 174 8.62 14.80 5.46
CA PRO A 174 8.83 15.88 4.49
C PRO A 174 8.85 15.37 3.04
N ARG A 175 9.36 14.15 2.83
CA ARG A 175 9.42 13.53 1.49
C ARG A 175 8.03 13.25 0.94
N PHE A 176 7.17 12.61 1.73
CA PHE A 176 5.80 12.37 1.33
C PHE A 176 5.05 13.67 1.10
N CYS A 177 5.20 14.65 2.00
CA CYS A 177 4.60 15.98 1.85
C CYS A 177 4.97 16.62 0.50
N CYS A 178 6.26 16.62 0.13
CA CYS A 178 6.73 17.17 -1.13
C CYS A 178 6.12 16.47 -2.36
N GLN A 179 6.08 15.13 -2.36
CA GLN A 179 5.50 14.35 -3.46
C GLN A 179 3.98 14.54 -3.55
N PHE A 180 3.30 14.61 -2.41
CA PHE A 180 1.87 14.85 -2.33
C PHE A 180 1.51 16.24 -2.86
N ILE A 181 2.22 17.30 -2.44
CA ILE A 181 2.03 18.65 -2.98
C ILE A 181 2.21 18.65 -4.50
N THR A 182 3.27 18.00 -5.01
CA THR A 182 3.52 17.89 -6.46
C THR A 182 2.35 17.21 -7.20
N ALA A 183 1.77 16.17 -6.62
CA ALA A 183 0.62 15.50 -7.22
C ALA A 183 -0.65 16.35 -7.14
N VAL A 184 -0.86 17.11 -6.05
CA VAL A 184 -2.00 18.04 -5.88
C VAL A 184 -1.90 19.24 -6.83
N THR A 185 -0.70 19.82 -7.02
CA THR A 185 -0.52 20.94 -7.97
C THR A 185 -0.79 20.48 -9.40
N THR A 186 -0.45 19.23 -9.72
CA THR A 186 -0.79 18.60 -11.01
C THR A 186 -2.29 18.35 -11.15
N LEU A 187 -2.97 17.96 -10.07
CA LEU A 187 -4.41 17.68 -10.06
C LEU A 187 -5.24 18.93 -10.40
N TYR A 188 -4.91 20.08 -9.81
CA TYR A 188 -5.67 21.32 -9.98
C TYR A 188 -5.18 22.17 -11.16
N ASP A 189 -4.21 21.68 -11.94
CA ASP A 189 -3.55 22.38 -13.03
C ASP A 189 -3.31 23.88 -12.71
N LEU A 190 -2.58 24.14 -11.62
CA LEU A 190 -2.22 25.50 -11.20
C LEU A 190 -1.24 26.19 -12.18
N THR A 191 -1.03 25.62 -13.37
CA THR A 191 -0.21 26.18 -14.45
C THR A 191 -1.01 26.91 -15.52
N SER A 192 -2.32 27.08 -15.32
CA SER A 192 -3.21 27.91 -16.15
C SER A 192 -3.12 29.40 -15.82
#